data_AF-A0A7C3I7N1-F1
#
_entry.id   AF-A0A7C3I7N1-F1
#
_cell.length_a   1.000
_cell.length_b   1.000
_cell.length_c   1.000
_cell.angle_alpha   90.00
_cell.angle_beta   90.00
_cell.angle_gamma   90.00
#
_symmetry.space_group_name_H-M   'P 1'
#
loop_
_entity.id
_entity.type
_entity.pdbx_description
1 polymer ?
#
loop_
_entity_poly.entity_id
_entity_poly.type
_entity_poly.pdbx_seq_one_letter_code
_entity_poly.pdbx_strand_id
1 'polypeptide(L)'
;ERFESAFQKAATMAIPSLFVGELDRTNAILRDLLNESFSNIVVDDEVLHREIREYIKNISPGLERIVKMHKGTASVFESLGIEKQIKTSFGKTVTMPSGAYLIIEHTEALHVIDVNSGHRALNQNDQENNALQVNLLAADEIARQLRLRDMGGIIVIDFIDMYNAEHKKKLFQHMRDIMERDRAKHHILPLSKFGLMQITRQRVRPETNIVTMEDCPVCQGTGHTAPAIILTDQIESNLDYLFENNHIGSLMIKAHPFVAAFLNKGLFSLKWKWRLKYKKWISIKASPRYTFFEYHFFKGEDEVEV
;
A
#
# COMPACT_ATOMS: atom_id res chain seq x y z
N GLU A 1 34.68 -15.27 -18.92
CA GLU A 1 33.57 -16.22 -19.20
C GLU A 1 32.39 -15.65 -20.00
N ARG A 2 31.40 -14.94 -19.45
CA ARG A 2 30.19 -14.54 -20.23
C ARG A 2 30.50 -13.66 -21.45
N PHE A 3 31.45 -12.73 -21.29
CA PHE A 3 31.97 -11.91 -22.39
C PHE A 3 32.67 -12.75 -23.47
N GLU A 4 33.58 -13.65 -23.07
CA GLU A 4 34.34 -14.49 -24.00
C GLU A 4 33.43 -15.45 -24.78
N SER A 5 32.43 -16.04 -24.13
CA SER A 5 31.43 -16.90 -24.79
C SER A 5 30.59 -16.14 -25.81
N ALA A 6 30.15 -14.92 -25.47
CA ALA A 6 29.42 -14.07 -26.41
C ALA A 6 30.30 -13.64 -27.58
N PHE A 7 31.54 -13.25 -27.31
CA PHE A 7 32.51 -12.84 -28.32
C PHE A 7 32.81 -13.94 -29.34
N GLN A 8 32.92 -15.19 -28.90
CA GLN A 8 33.07 -16.33 -29.81
C GLN A 8 31.84 -16.53 -30.72
N LYS A 9 30.62 -16.27 -30.21
CA LYS A 9 29.38 -16.40 -30.98
C LYS A 9 29.13 -15.23 -31.94
N ALA A 10 29.71 -14.05 -31.67
CA ALA A 10 29.54 -12.85 -32.47
C ALA A 10 29.86 -13.07 -33.96
N ALA A 11 30.89 -13.86 -34.25
CA ALA A 11 31.38 -14.09 -35.61
C ALA A 11 30.36 -14.82 -36.51
N THR A 12 29.37 -15.50 -35.92
CA THR A 12 28.39 -16.32 -36.64
C THR A 12 26.95 -15.83 -36.49
N MET A 13 26.72 -14.71 -35.79
CA MET A 13 25.37 -14.20 -35.53
C MET A 13 24.84 -13.38 -36.73
N ALA A 14 23.58 -13.60 -37.08
CA ALA A 14 22.89 -12.81 -38.10
C ALA A 14 22.54 -11.41 -37.57
N ILE A 15 22.78 -10.37 -38.37
CA ILE A 15 22.60 -8.97 -37.94
C ILE A 15 21.21 -8.45 -38.40
N PRO A 16 20.44 -7.72 -37.56
CA PRO A 16 20.73 -7.35 -36.18
C PRO A 16 20.35 -8.45 -35.16
N SER A 17 21.24 -8.68 -34.19
CA SER A 17 21.01 -9.64 -33.09
C SER A 17 21.53 -9.13 -31.74
N LEU A 18 20.89 -9.55 -30.66
CA LEU A 18 21.34 -9.30 -29.28
C LEU A 18 22.69 -10.00 -29.02
N PHE A 19 23.77 -9.23 -28.91
CA PHE A 19 25.12 -9.75 -28.65
C PHE A 19 25.28 -10.22 -27.21
N VAL A 20 24.98 -9.36 -26.24
CA VAL A 20 24.92 -9.65 -24.81
C VAL A 20 23.77 -8.86 -24.21
N GLY A 21 22.78 -9.55 -23.65
CA GLY A 21 21.74 -8.93 -22.83
C GLY A 21 22.16 -8.81 -21.37
N GLU A 22 21.56 -7.87 -20.65
CA GLU A 22 21.64 -7.86 -19.18
C GLU A 22 21.11 -9.18 -18.60
N LEU A 23 21.51 -9.48 -17.36
CA LEU A 23 20.86 -10.55 -16.63
C LEU A 23 19.37 -10.22 -16.49
N ASP A 24 18.51 -11.24 -16.54
CA ASP A 24 17.11 -11.08 -16.15
C ASP A 24 17.02 -10.39 -14.77
N ARG A 25 15.98 -9.57 -14.57
CA ARG A 25 15.80 -8.73 -13.38
C ARG A 25 15.92 -9.55 -12.10
N THR A 26 15.37 -10.76 -12.12
CA THR A 26 15.44 -11.73 -11.03
C THR A 26 16.90 -12.07 -10.68
N ASN A 27 17.70 -12.40 -11.68
CA ASN A 27 19.11 -12.76 -11.51
C ASN A 27 19.95 -11.56 -11.04
N ALA A 28 19.65 -10.34 -11.53
CA ALA A 28 20.29 -9.12 -11.05
C ALA A 28 19.98 -8.87 -9.56
N ILE A 29 18.72 -9.03 -9.14
CA ILE A 29 18.31 -8.91 -7.73
C ILE A 29 19.03 -9.94 -6.86
N LEU A 30 19.10 -11.21 -7.31
CA LEU A 30 19.79 -12.26 -6.56
C LEU A 30 21.30 -12.01 -6.47
N ARG A 31 21.96 -11.67 -7.58
CA ARG A 31 23.39 -11.31 -7.57
C ARG A 31 23.68 -10.21 -6.56
N ASP A 32 22.80 -9.22 -6.51
CA ASP A 32 23.02 -8.05 -5.68
C ASP A 32 22.68 -8.39 -4.21
N LEU A 33 21.54 -9.02 -3.90
CA LEU A 33 21.03 -9.16 -2.53
C LEU A 33 21.45 -10.45 -1.81
N LEU A 34 21.63 -11.56 -2.53
CA LEU A 34 21.83 -12.88 -1.95
C LEU A 34 23.12 -12.91 -1.14
N ASN A 35 23.03 -13.37 0.10
CA ASN A 35 24.15 -13.59 1.01
C ASN A 35 23.81 -14.72 2.00
N GLU A 36 24.76 -15.11 2.83
CA GLU A 36 24.65 -16.26 3.73
C GLU A 36 23.52 -16.16 4.77
N SER A 37 22.98 -14.97 5.05
CA SER A 37 21.85 -14.81 5.99
C SER A 37 20.51 -15.25 5.42
N PHE A 38 20.40 -15.48 4.10
CA PHE A 38 19.15 -15.89 3.47
C PHE A 38 18.79 -17.33 3.83
N SER A 39 17.65 -17.50 4.49
CA SER A 39 17.15 -18.82 4.87
C SER A 39 16.15 -19.42 3.86
N ASN A 40 15.43 -18.57 3.12
CA ASN A 40 14.41 -18.98 2.14
C ASN A 40 14.31 -17.96 1.00
N ILE A 41 14.05 -18.45 -0.21
CA ILE A 41 13.62 -17.67 -1.37
C ILE A 41 12.31 -18.33 -1.84
N VAL A 42 11.21 -17.60 -1.80
CA VAL A 42 9.87 -18.13 -2.12
C VAL A 42 9.39 -17.56 -3.45
N VAL A 43 8.91 -18.43 -4.34
CA VAL A 43 8.51 -18.11 -5.71
C VAL A 43 7.16 -18.78 -5.99
N ASP A 44 6.22 -18.09 -6.62
CA ASP A 44 4.89 -18.61 -7.01
C ASP A 44 4.74 -18.95 -8.49
N ASP A 45 5.78 -18.73 -9.29
CA ASP A 45 5.84 -19.14 -10.69
C ASP A 45 6.82 -20.31 -10.89
N GLU A 46 6.35 -21.37 -11.57
CA GLU A 46 7.13 -22.59 -11.76
C GLU A 46 8.32 -22.41 -12.70
N VAL A 47 8.22 -21.52 -13.69
CA VAL A 47 9.29 -21.25 -14.63
C VAL A 47 10.42 -20.51 -13.92
N LEU A 48 10.09 -19.42 -13.23
CA LEU A 48 11.01 -18.64 -12.40
C LEU A 48 11.64 -19.49 -11.29
N HIS A 49 10.88 -20.38 -10.64
CA HIS A 49 11.43 -21.28 -9.62
C HIS A 49 12.59 -22.12 -10.18
N ARG A 50 12.42 -22.71 -11.37
CA ARG A 50 13.48 -23.49 -12.03
C ARG A 50 14.67 -22.63 -12.41
N GLU A 51 14.43 -21.48 -13.01
CA GLU A 51 15.49 -20.54 -13.44
C GLU A 51 16.33 -20.04 -12.27
N ILE A 52 15.67 -19.60 -11.19
CA ILE A 52 16.35 -19.13 -9.97
C ILE A 52 17.19 -20.25 -9.35
N ARG A 53 16.64 -21.47 -9.29
CA ARG A 53 17.33 -22.62 -8.71
C ARG A 53 18.58 -22.98 -9.51
N GLU A 54 18.50 -22.96 -10.84
CA GLU A 54 19.65 -23.21 -11.72
C GLU A 54 20.70 -22.11 -11.61
N TYR A 55 20.28 -20.84 -11.60
CA TYR A 55 21.17 -19.71 -11.41
C TYR A 55 21.94 -19.80 -10.09
N ILE A 56 21.24 -20.02 -8.97
CA ILE A 56 21.86 -20.15 -7.64
C ILE A 56 22.82 -21.34 -7.60
N LYS A 57 22.43 -22.49 -8.18
CA LYS A 57 23.31 -23.66 -8.24
C LYS A 57 24.63 -23.37 -8.96
N ASN A 58 24.60 -22.54 -10.01
CA ASN A 58 25.80 -22.18 -10.77
C ASN A 58 26.73 -21.21 -10.00
N ILE A 59 26.17 -20.27 -9.22
CA ILE A 59 26.97 -19.28 -8.48
C ILE A 59 27.36 -19.74 -7.07
N SER A 60 26.55 -20.58 -6.43
CA SER A 60 26.75 -21.06 -5.06
C SER A 60 26.10 -22.44 -4.86
N PRO A 61 26.82 -23.52 -5.24
CA PRO A 61 26.32 -24.89 -5.12
C PRO A 61 25.94 -25.24 -3.66
N GLY A 62 24.74 -25.80 -3.47
CA GLY A 62 24.18 -26.20 -2.17
C GLY A 62 23.11 -25.24 -1.65
N LEU A 63 23.19 -23.94 -2.00
CA LEU A 63 22.19 -22.95 -1.60
C LEU A 63 20.88 -23.05 -2.40
N GLU A 64 20.83 -23.79 -3.50
CA GLU A 64 19.61 -23.93 -4.31
C GLU A 64 18.44 -24.60 -3.55
N ARG A 65 18.74 -25.22 -2.40
CA ARG A 65 17.75 -25.84 -1.49
C ARG A 65 16.86 -24.83 -0.77
N ILE A 66 17.30 -23.57 -0.63
CA ILE A 66 16.50 -22.53 0.03
C ILE A 66 15.41 -21.96 -0.91
N VAL A 67 15.46 -22.30 -2.21
CA VAL A 67 14.49 -21.87 -3.22
C VAL A 67 13.25 -22.77 -3.16
N LYS A 68 12.15 -22.23 -2.63
CA LYS A 68 10.89 -22.93 -2.38
C LYS A 68 9.80 -22.43 -3.33
N MET A 69 9.07 -23.38 -3.91
CA MET A 69 7.87 -23.09 -4.69
C MET A 69 6.68 -22.93 -3.74
N HIS A 70 5.99 -21.81 -3.85
CA HIS A 70 4.71 -21.58 -3.19
C HIS A 70 3.60 -22.29 -3.97
N LYS A 71 2.75 -23.03 -3.26
CA LYS A 71 1.65 -23.83 -3.84
C LYS A 71 0.27 -23.47 -3.26
N GLY A 72 0.22 -22.43 -2.42
CA GLY A 72 -1.03 -21.97 -1.83
C GLY A 72 -1.92 -21.26 -2.86
N THR A 73 -3.22 -21.22 -2.58
CA THR A 73 -4.19 -20.47 -3.41
C THR A 73 -4.11 -18.96 -3.18
N ALA A 74 -3.72 -18.54 -1.97
CA ALA A 74 -3.42 -17.15 -1.66
C ALA A 74 -2.07 -16.75 -2.26
N SER A 75 -1.86 -15.46 -2.54
CA SER A 75 -0.58 -14.97 -3.08
C SER A 75 0.58 -15.20 -2.10
N VAL A 76 1.82 -15.18 -2.61
CA VAL A 76 3.02 -15.29 -1.74
C VAL A 76 3.03 -14.18 -0.70
N PHE A 77 2.69 -12.95 -1.08
CA PHE A 77 2.70 -11.82 -0.16
C PHE A 77 1.62 -11.92 0.92
N GLU A 78 0.45 -12.44 0.59
CA GLU A 78 -0.62 -12.66 1.56
C GLU A 78 -0.24 -13.77 2.55
N SER A 79 0.25 -14.91 2.03
CA SER A 79 0.65 -16.05 2.87
C SER A 79 1.79 -15.73 3.85
N LEU A 80 2.67 -14.78 3.48
CA LEU A 80 3.77 -14.31 4.32
C LEU A 80 3.44 -13.06 5.15
N GLY A 81 2.21 -12.53 5.06
CA GLY A 81 1.80 -11.31 5.78
C GLY A 81 2.53 -10.04 5.33
N ILE A 82 3.12 -10.05 4.13
CA ILE A 82 3.87 -8.93 3.54
C ILE A 82 2.92 -7.95 2.86
N GLU A 83 1.78 -8.42 2.34
CA GLU A 83 0.80 -7.59 1.62
C GLU A 83 0.37 -6.36 2.42
N LYS A 84 0.04 -6.55 3.71
CA LYS A 84 -0.30 -5.45 4.62
C LYS A 84 0.85 -4.45 4.75
N GLN A 85 2.08 -4.95 4.86
CA GLN A 85 3.27 -4.11 5.01
C GLN A 85 3.56 -3.30 3.75
N ILE A 86 3.32 -3.86 2.56
CA ILE A 86 3.43 -3.15 1.29
C ILE A 86 2.40 -2.03 1.25
N LYS A 87 1.11 -2.34 1.46
CA LYS A 87 0.05 -1.31 1.44
C LYS A 87 0.30 -0.18 2.42
N THR A 88 0.77 -0.47 3.64
CA THR A 88 1.11 0.58 4.62
C THR A 88 2.40 1.32 4.31
N SER A 89 3.41 0.64 3.75
CA SER A 89 4.71 1.25 3.48
C SER A 89 4.72 2.13 2.25
N PHE A 90 3.88 1.87 1.25
CA PHE A 90 3.83 2.63 -0.01
C PHE A 90 2.79 3.75 -0.03
N GLY A 91 1.90 3.80 0.97
CA GLY A 91 0.93 4.89 1.13
C GLY A 91 1.57 6.24 1.40
N LYS A 92 0.83 7.34 1.19
CA LYS A 92 1.30 8.71 1.47
C LYS A 92 1.74 8.87 2.93
N THR A 93 1.02 8.26 3.85
CA THR A 93 1.32 8.29 5.29
C THR A 93 1.92 6.97 5.74
N VAL A 94 3.10 7.02 6.37
CA VAL A 94 3.78 5.85 6.92
C VAL A 94 3.82 5.96 8.44
N THR A 95 3.02 5.15 9.12
CA THR A 95 2.95 5.14 10.60
C THR A 95 4.02 4.23 11.19
N MET A 96 4.78 4.75 12.15
CA MET A 96 5.78 4.01 12.92
C MET A 96 5.15 3.38 14.17
N PRO A 97 5.73 2.29 14.72
CA PRO A 97 5.23 1.64 15.95
C PRO A 97 5.12 2.57 17.17
N SER A 98 5.91 3.64 17.19
CA SER A 98 5.88 4.66 18.25
C SER A 98 4.63 5.56 18.22
N GLY A 99 3.82 5.50 17.15
CA GLY A 99 2.68 6.37 16.90
C GLY A 99 3.03 7.66 16.14
N ALA A 100 4.32 7.95 15.98
CA ALA A 100 4.81 8.95 15.04
C ALA A 100 4.58 8.48 13.59
N TYR A 101 4.53 9.40 12.64
CA TYR A 101 4.30 9.05 11.24
C TYR A 101 5.02 10.01 10.29
N LEU A 102 5.29 9.51 9.09
CA LEU A 102 5.87 10.27 7.99
C LEU A 102 4.78 10.60 6.97
N ILE A 103 4.82 11.79 6.40
CA ILE A 103 4.08 12.13 5.18
C ILE A 103 5.09 12.21 4.05
N ILE A 104 4.95 11.35 3.04
CA ILE A 104 5.84 11.28 1.89
C ILE A 104 5.09 11.79 0.66
N GLU A 105 5.59 12.85 0.05
CA GLU A 105 5.04 13.45 -1.16
C GLU A 105 6.09 13.53 -2.27
N HIS A 106 5.62 13.34 -3.49
CA HIS A 106 6.42 13.50 -4.69
C HIS A 106 5.96 14.73 -5.46
N THR A 107 6.91 15.60 -5.78
CA THR A 107 6.72 16.75 -6.67
C THR A 107 7.47 16.50 -7.97
N GLU A 108 7.33 17.39 -8.95
CA GLU A 108 8.03 17.27 -10.23
C GLU A 108 9.56 17.16 -10.08
N ALA A 109 10.15 17.95 -9.18
CA ALA A 109 11.60 18.08 -9.08
C ALA A 109 12.22 17.30 -7.90
N LEU A 110 11.46 17.10 -6.83
CA LEU A 110 11.99 16.56 -5.58
C LEU A 110 10.94 15.78 -4.77
N HIS A 111 11.44 14.96 -3.84
CA HIS A 111 10.62 14.29 -2.83
C HIS A 111 10.63 15.10 -1.53
N VAL A 112 9.47 15.25 -0.91
CA VAL A 112 9.31 15.91 0.39
C VAL A 112 8.85 14.88 1.40
N ILE A 113 9.49 14.89 2.57
CA ILE A 113 9.12 14.04 3.70
C ILE A 113 8.93 14.91 4.93
N ASP A 114 7.76 14.83 5.55
CA ASP A 114 7.44 15.53 6.81
C ASP A 114 7.32 14.54 7.97
N VAL A 115 7.90 14.88 9.12
CA VAL A 115 7.97 14.02 10.31
C VAL A 115 7.04 14.54 11.40
N ASN A 116 6.06 13.71 11.78
CA ASN A 116 5.09 14.04 12.82
C ASN A 116 5.23 13.12 14.03
N SER A 117 5.18 13.69 15.24
CA SER A 117 5.27 12.93 16.51
C SER A 117 3.98 12.19 16.90
N GLY A 118 2.85 12.50 16.24
CA GLY A 118 1.53 11.93 16.55
C GLY A 118 0.99 12.38 17.91
N HIS A 119 0.06 11.60 18.50
CA HIS A 119 -0.64 11.95 19.75
C HIS A 119 0.20 11.78 21.03
N ARG A 120 1.53 11.78 20.97
CA ARG A 120 2.36 11.84 22.17
C ARG A 120 2.29 13.25 22.79
N ALA A 121 1.25 13.51 23.58
CA ALA A 121 1.23 14.61 24.52
C ALA A 121 2.15 14.25 25.69
N LEU A 122 3.33 14.86 25.75
CA LEU A 122 4.29 14.63 26.83
C LEU A 122 4.78 15.96 27.39
N ASN A 123 5.12 15.92 28.68
CA ASN A 123 5.47 17.05 29.54
C ASN A 123 6.48 18.00 28.86
N GLN A 124 6.23 19.31 28.91
CA GLN A 124 7.04 20.35 28.25
C GLN A 124 8.54 20.25 28.55
N ASN A 125 8.92 19.79 29.75
CA ASN A 125 10.32 19.70 30.18
C ASN A 125 11.16 18.63 29.44
N ASP A 126 10.54 17.71 28.67
CA ASP A 126 11.27 16.65 27.94
C ASP A 126 11.00 16.69 26.43
N GLN A 127 10.41 17.78 25.94
CA GLN A 127 10.01 17.92 24.53
C GLN A 127 11.21 17.81 23.58
N GLU A 128 12.36 18.37 23.96
CA GLU A 128 13.55 18.41 23.10
C GLU A 128 14.23 17.05 22.94
N ASN A 129 14.31 16.25 24.02
CA ASN A 129 14.82 14.87 23.94
C ASN A 129 13.85 13.97 23.17
N ASN A 130 12.55 14.15 23.39
CA ASN A 130 11.52 13.39 22.67
C ASN A 130 11.56 13.71 21.17
N ALA A 131 11.71 14.98 20.78
CA ALA A 131 11.87 15.37 19.38
C ALA A 131 13.08 14.67 18.74
N LEU A 132 14.23 14.66 19.42
CA LEU A 132 15.41 13.92 18.97
C LEU A 132 15.11 12.41 18.82
N GLN A 133 14.49 11.78 19.81
CA GLN A 133 14.17 10.34 19.74
C GLN A 133 13.24 10.01 18.57
N VAL A 134 12.19 10.81 18.37
CA VAL A 134 11.27 10.63 17.23
C VAL A 134 12.00 10.85 15.91
N ASN A 135 12.84 11.88 15.79
CA ASN A 135 13.61 12.14 14.58
C ASN A 135 14.61 11.02 14.25
N LEU A 136 15.23 10.38 15.26
CA LEU A 136 16.13 9.25 15.03
C LEU A 136 15.37 8.02 14.50
N LEU A 137 14.19 7.71 15.06
CA LEU A 137 13.32 6.66 14.55
C LEU A 137 12.79 6.98 13.15
N ALA A 138 12.45 8.24 12.90
CA ALA A 138 12.04 8.72 11.59
C ALA A 138 13.18 8.58 10.57
N ALA A 139 14.42 8.89 10.93
CA ALA A 139 15.57 8.70 10.06
C ALA A 139 15.74 7.22 9.64
N ASP A 140 15.62 6.28 10.60
CA ASP A 140 15.66 4.83 10.31
C ASP A 140 14.58 4.42 9.30
N GLU A 141 13.36 4.90 9.50
CA GLU A 141 12.22 4.60 8.64
C GLU A 141 12.36 5.27 7.26
N ILE A 142 12.83 6.52 7.20
CA ILE A 142 13.08 7.22 5.94
C ILE A 142 14.13 6.47 5.12
N ALA A 143 15.26 6.08 5.72
CA ALA A 143 16.28 5.30 5.03
C ALA A 143 15.73 3.98 4.48
N ARG A 144 14.84 3.32 5.24
CA ARG A 144 14.11 2.13 4.78
C ARG A 144 13.20 2.44 3.58
N GLN A 145 12.41 3.51 3.66
CA GLN A 145 11.48 3.94 2.61
C GLN A 145 12.18 4.32 1.31
N LEU A 146 13.31 5.05 1.39
CA LEU A 146 14.11 5.41 0.22
C LEU A 146 14.57 4.18 -0.58
N ARG A 147 14.93 3.10 0.12
CA ARG A 147 15.30 1.83 -0.51
C ARG A 147 14.09 1.06 -1.04
N LEU A 148 12.99 1.00 -0.29
CA LEU A 148 11.81 0.24 -0.71
C LEU A 148 11.09 0.85 -1.91
N ARG A 149 11.03 2.17 -1.97
CA ARG A 149 10.39 2.91 -3.06
C ARG A 149 11.33 3.22 -4.22
N ASP A 150 12.61 2.86 -4.10
CA ASP A 150 13.67 3.26 -5.04
C ASP A 150 13.68 4.79 -5.32
N MET A 151 13.38 5.61 -4.29
CA MET A 151 13.32 7.07 -4.41
C MET A 151 14.71 7.65 -4.70
N GLY A 152 14.82 8.49 -5.72
CA GLY A 152 16.10 9.07 -6.14
C GLY A 152 15.93 10.44 -6.77
N GLY A 153 17.01 11.19 -6.82
CA GLY A 153 17.01 12.63 -7.08
C GLY A 153 17.18 13.39 -5.77
N ILE A 154 16.55 14.56 -5.68
CA ILE A 154 16.60 15.42 -4.50
C ILE A 154 15.48 15.00 -3.53
N ILE A 155 15.86 14.78 -2.28
CA ILE A 155 14.96 14.45 -1.17
C ILE A 155 15.15 15.53 -0.11
N VAL A 156 14.05 16.13 0.33
CA VAL A 156 14.00 17.13 1.37
C VAL A 156 13.19 16.57 2.53
N ILE A 157 13.78 16.58 3.72
CA ILE A 157 13.16 16.04 4.93
C ILE A 157 12.98 17.18 5.93
N ASP A 158 11.74 17.40 6.35
CA ASP A 158 11.35 18.29 7.42
C ASP A 158 11.22 17.48 8.72
N PHE A 159 12.27 17.55 9.54
CA PHE A 159 12.29 16.90 10.84
C PHE A 159 11.64 17.80 11.89
N ILE A 160 11.17 17.21 13.00
CA ILE A 160 10.65 17.98 14.12
C ILE A 160 11.73 18.95 14.62
N ASP A 161 11.34 20.20 14.86
CA ASP A 161 12.24 21.24 15.33
C ASP A 161 13.06 20.83 16.57
N MET A 162 14.36 21.11 16.50
CA MET A 162 15.31 20.95 17.60
C MET A 162 16.07 22.25 17.77
N TYR A 163 16.24 22.74 19.00
CA TYR A 163 16.97 23.99 19.26
C TYR A 163 18.45 23.72 19.54
N ASN A 164 18.75 22.61 20.21
CA ASN A 164 20.08 22.17 20.57
C ASN A 164 20.88 21.72 19.33
N ALA A 165 22.03 22.36 19.12
CA ALA A 165 22.94 22.05 18.02
C ALA A 165 23.51 20.62 18.09
N GLU A 166 23.73 20.08 19.30
CA GLU A 166 24.20 18.70 19.48
C GLU A 166 23.15 17.68 19.01
N HIS A 167 21.86 17.98 19.20
CA HIS A 167 20.77 17.12 18.71
C HIS A 167 20.72 17.10 17.18
N LYS A 168 20.87 18.27 16.53
CA LYS A 168 20.96 18.36 15.06
C LYS A 168 22.16 17.58 14.52
N LYS A 169 23.31 17.72 15.17
CA LYS A 169 24.54 17.00 14.79
C LYS A 169 24.38 15.49 14.95
N LYS A 170 23.75 15.04 16.05
CA LYS A 170 23.46 13.63 16.30
C LYS A 170 22.51 13.05 15.27
N LEU A 171 21.45 13.76 14.91
CA LEU A 171 20.52 13.33 13.85
C LEU A 171 21.22 13.23 12.49
N PHE A 172 22.03 14.23 12.12
CA PHE A 172 22.80 14.21 10.88
C PHE A 172 23.76 13.02 10.82
N GLN A 173 24.51 12.76 11.91
CA GLN A 173 25.43 11.62 11.96
C GLN A 173 24.67 10.29 11.87
N HIS A 174 23.57 10.15 12.61
CA HIS A 174 22.73 8.96 12.57
C HIS A 174 22.20 8.69 11.15
N MET A 175 21.70 9.71 10.45
CA MET A 175 21.24 9.58 9.07
C MET A 175 22.36 9.13 8.12
N ARG A 176 23.59 9.61 8.33
CA ARG A 176 24.75 9.14 7.56
C ARG A 176 25.02 7.66 7.82
N ASP A 177 25.12 7.26 9.08
CA ASP A 177 25.48 5.90 9.48
C ASP A 177 24.48 4.86 8.95
N ILE A 178 23.17 5.16 8.99
CA ILE A 178 22.15 4.23 8.48
C ILE A 178 22.12 4.16 6.95
N MET A 179 22.45 5.27 6.27
CA MET A 179 22.48 5.34 4.81
C MET A 179 23.75 4.72 4.22
N GLU A 180 24.81 4.48 5.00
CA GLU A 180 26.00 3.74 4.53
C GLU A 180 25.67 2.33 4.01
N ARG A 181 24.57 1.73 4.50
CA ARG A 181 24.07 0.43 4.03
C ARG A 181 23.32 0.52 2.69
N ASP A 182 22.98 1.72 2.25
CA ASP A 182 22.35 1.95 0.95
C ASP A 182 23.38 1.82 -0.17
N ARG A 183 23.02 1.05 -1.19
CA ARG A 183 23.87 0.78 -2.34
C ARG A 183 23.84 1.90 -3.37
N ALA A 184 22.76 2.68 -3.38
CA ALA A 184 22.68 3.86 -4.23
C ALA A 184 23.64 4.92 -3.68
N LYS A 185 24.46 5.50 -4.56
CA LYS A 185 25.32 6.63 -4.18
C LYS A 185 24.44 7.76 -3.68
N HIS A 186 24.82 8.34 -2.55
CA HIS A 186 24.06 9.41 -1.93
C HIS A 186 24.97 10.45 -1.30
N HIS A 187 24.47 11.67 -1.17
CA HIS A 187 25.12 12.75 -0.46
C HIS A 187 24.10 13.42 0.46
N ILE A 188 24.46 13.57 1.72
CA ILE A 188 23.60 14.09 2.79
C ILE A 188 24.24 15.38 3.29
N LEU A 189 23.47 16.47 3.27
CA LEU A 189 23.88 17.74 3.83
C LEU A 189 23.43 17.85 5.30
N PRO A 190 24.17 18.59 6.15
CA PRO A 190 23.69 18.95 7.49
C PRO A 190 22.34 19.67 7.43
N LEU A 191 21.60 19.66 8.55
CA LEU A 191 20.34 20.41 8.64
C LEU A 191 20.60 21.90 8.30
N SER A 192 19.78 22.42 7.40
CA SER A 192 19.83 23.82 6.98
C SER A 192 19.43 24.77 8.12
N LYS A 193 19.56 26.08 7.89
CA LYS A 193 19.06 27.09 8.81
C LYS A 193 17.55 27.00 9.05
N PHE A 194 16.80 26.42 8.11
CA PHE A 194 15.36 26.19 8.19
C PHE A 194 15.01 24.81 8.77
N GLY A 195 15.96 24.06 9.34
CA GLY A 195 15.69 22.74 9.92
C GLY A 195 15.63 21.59 8.91
N LEU A 196 15.53 21.89 7.61
CA LEU A 196 15.45 20.88 6.56
C LEU A 196 16.76 20.12 6.34
N MET A 197 16.68 18.80 6.22
CA MET A 197 17.78 17.95 5.74
C MET A 197 17.61 17.69 4.24
N GLN A 198 18.71 17.75 3.50
CA GLN A 198 18.72 17.59 2.05
C GLN A 198 19.61 16.42 1.66
N ILE A 199 19.07 15.51 0.85
CA ILE A 199 19.75 14.32 0.37
C ILE A 199 19.66 14.28 -1.14
N THR A 200 20.78 14.00 -1.80
CA THR A 200 20.77 13.58 -3.20
C THR A 200 21.05 12.09 -3.24
N ARG A 201 20.21 11.31 -3.92
CA ARG A 201 20.34 9.85 -4.05
C ARG A 201 20.29 9.46 -5.52
N GLN A 202 21.24 8.65 -5.97
CA GLN A 202 21.33 8.22 -7.37
C GLN A 202 20.09 7.41 -7.77
N ARG A 203 19.48 7.77 -8.91
CA ARG A 203 18.44 6.96 -9.56
C ARG A 203 19.09 5.76 -10.24
N VAL A 204 19.00 4.60 -9.61
CA VAL A 204 19.47 3.33 -10.18
C VAL A 204 18.37 2.69 -11.04
N ARG A 205 17.10 2.93 -10.68
CA ARG A 205 15.90 2.40 -11.33
C ARG A 205 14.80 3.47 -11.33
N PRO A 206 13.76 3.32 -12.17
CA PRO A 206 12.54 4.10 -12.00
C PRO A 206 11.97 3.92 -10.59
N GLU A 207 11.37 4.98 -10.05
CA GLU A 207 10.72 4.94 -8.74
C GLU A 207 9.59 3.91 -8.74
N THR A 208 9.49 3.15 -7.66
CA THR A 208 8.42 2.18 -7.47
C THR A 208 7.23 2.89 -6.82
N ASN A 209 6.24 3.24 -7.65
CA ASN A 209 4.96 3.74 -7.17
C ASN A 209 3.93 2.61 -7.18
N ILE A 210 3.47 2.21 -5.99
CA ILE A 210 2.39 1.23 -5.83
C ILE A 210 1.14 2.01 -5.46
N VAL A 211 0.09 1.89 -6.27
CA VAL A 211 -1.22 2.46 -5.93
C VAL A 211 -1.77 1.69 -4.73
N THR A 212 -1.69 2.29 -3.55
CA THR A 212 -2.20 1.70 -2.31
C THR A 212 -3.59 2.20 -1.94
N MET A 213 -4.07 3.26 -2.59
CA MET A 213 -5.40 3.81 -2.37
C MET A 213 -6.39 3.06 -3.24
N GLU A 214 -7.50 2.65 -2.62
CA GLU A 214 -8.65 2.09 -3.30
C GLU A 214 -9.70 3.20 -3.41
N ASP A 215 -10.44 3.22 -4.52
CA ASP A 215 -11.54 4.18 -4.67
C ASP A 215 -12.56 3.96 -3.56
N CYS A 216 -12.96 5.05 -2.88
CA CYS A 216 -13.99 4.96 -1.87
C CYS A 216 -15.26 4.42 -2.54
N PRO A 217 -15.78 3.26 -2.14
CA PRO A 217 -16.87 2.62 -2.87
C PRO A 217 -18.21 3.35 -2.69
N VAL A 218 -18.25 4.35 -1.80
CA VAL A 218 -19.43 5.18 -1.52
C VAL A 218 -19.43 6.46 -2.36
N CYS A 219 -18.31 7.18 -2.42
CA CYS A 219 -18.23 8.44 -3.18
C CYS A 219 -17.53 8.29 -4.54
N GLN A 220 -16.99 7.10 -4.85
CA GLN A 220 -16.22 6.79 -6.04
C GLN A 220 -15.11 7.83 -6.30
N GLY A 221 -14.37 8.17 -5.24
CA GLY A 221 -13.25 9.12 -5.30
C GLY A 221 -13.63 10.60 -5.30
N THR A 222 -14.93 10.96 -5.34
CA THR A 222 -15.35 12.38 -5.37
C THR A 222 -15.21 13.12 -4.04
N GLY A 223 -15.01 12.39 -2.94
CA GLY A 223 -14.96 12.95 -1.57
C GLY A 223 -16.30 13.45 -1.03
N HIS A 224 -17.37 13.36 -1.83
CA HIS A 224 -18.71 13.83 -1.48
C HIS A 224 -19.71 12.70 -1.66
N THR A 225 -20.70 12.62 -0.78
CA THR A 225 -21.79 11.66 -0.94
C THR A 225 -23.12 12.38 -0.99
N ALA A 226 -24.09 11.80 -1.71
CA ALA A 226 -25.46 12.25 -1.59
C ALA A 226 -25.88 12.22 -0.10
N PRO A 227 -26.68 13.18 0.36
CA PRO A 227 -27.25 13.16 1.70
C PRO A 227 -27.97 11.83 1.97
N ALA A 228 -27.69 11.20 3.12
CA ALA A 228 -28.28 9.91 3.48
C ALA A 228 -29.82 9.92 3.52
N ILE A 229 -30.45 11.10 3.65
CA ILE A 229 -31.90 11.28 3.56
C ILE A 229 -32.44 10.89 2.17
N ILE A 230 -31.67 11.08 1.10
CA ILE A 230 -32.10 10.75 -0.27
C ILE A 230 -32.16 9.24 -0.48
N LEU A 231 -31.38 8.45 0.28
CA LEU A 231 -31.37 6.99 0.18
C LEU A 231 -32.77 6.40 0.43
N THR A 232 -33.52 6.94 1.40
CA THR A 232 -34.86 6.44 1.69
C THR A 232 -35.83 6.74 0.57
N ASP A 233 -35.70 7.93 -0.04
CA ASP A 233 -36.55 8.36 -1.14
C ASP A 233 -36.25 7.55 -2.41
N GLN A 234 -34.98 7.20 -2.63
CA GLN A 234 -34.55 6.31 -3.71
C GLN A 234 -35.08 4.89 -3.50
N ILE A 235 -34.95 4.32 -2.30
CA ILE A 235 -35.50 2.99 -1.99
C ILE A 235 -37.02 3.00 -2.22
N GLU A 236 -37.71 4.05 -1.79
CA GLU A 236 -39.16 4.16 -1.98
C GLU A 236 -39.55 4.30 -3.45
N SER A 237 -38.83 5.11 -4.23
CA SER A 237 -39.06 5.26 -5.68
C SER A 237 -38.84 3.93 -6.42
N ASN A 238 -37.82 3.17 -6.01
CA ASN A 238 -37.54 1.85 -6.56
C ASN A 238 -38.60 0.82 -6.15
N LEU A 239 -39.14 0.90 -4.93
CA LEU A 239 -40.29 0.09 -4.50
C LEU A 239 -41.55 0.44 -5.29
N ASP A 240 -41.82 1.73 -5.56
CA ASP A 240 -42.92 2.17 -6.42
C ASP A 240 -42.80 1.50 -7.80
N TYR A 241 -41.64 1.62 -8.45
CA TYR A 241 -41.37 0.96 -9.74
C TYR A 241 -41.57 -0.56 -9.70
N LEU A 242 -40.97 -1.23 -8.71
CA LEU A 242 -41.01 -2.69 -8.61
C LEU A 242 -42.41 -3.24 -8.33
N PHE A 243 -43.25 -2.54 -7.57
CA PHE A 243 -44.61 -3.00 -7.29
C PHE A 243 -45.64 -2.60 -8.35
N GLU A 244 -45.39 -1.53 -9.12
CA GLU A 244 -46.24 -1.15 -10.25
C GLU A 244 -45.98 -2.02 -11.48
N ASN A 245 -44.72 -2.29 -11.80
CA ASN A 245 -44.34 -2.94 -13.06
C ASN A 245 -44.18 -4.46 -12.96
N ASN A 246 -43.84 -4.98 -11.77
CA ASN A 246 -43.68 -6.41 -11.55
C ASN A 246 -44.77 -6.87 -10.57
N HIS A 247 -45.55 -7.90 -10.92
CA HIS A 247 -46.57 -8.50 -10.04
C HIS A 247 -45.96 -9.22 -8.83
N ILE A 248 -45.20 -8.51 -7.99
CA ILE A 248 -44.45 -9.03 -6.86
C ILE A 248 -45.31 -8.90 -5.59
N GLY A 249 -45.57 -10.04 -4.95
CA GLY A 249 -46.34 -10.10 -3.69
C GLY A 249 -45.53 -9.76 -2.45
N SER A 250 -44.23 -10.05 -2.47
CA SER A 250 -43.32 -9.88 -1.34
C SER A 250 -41.90 -9.62 -1.80
N LEU A 251 -41.18 -8.80 -1.04
CA LEU A 251 -39.85 -8.33 -1.42
C LEU A 251 -38.93 -8.23 -0.21
N MET A 252 -37.65 -8.53 -0.39
CA MET A 252 -36.61 -8.42 0.62
C MET A 252 -35.58 -7.40 0.20
N ILE A 253 -35.34 -6.42 1.07
CA ILE A 253 -34.28 -5.42 0.90
C ILE A 253 -33.07 -5.92 1.68
N LYS A 254 -31.95 -6.18 1.01
CA LYS A 254 -30.67 -6.39 1.67
C LYS A 254 -29.88 -5.09 1.60
N ALA A 255 -29.38 -4.60 2.74
CA ALA A 255 -28.64 -3.35 2.84
C ALA A 255 -27.51 -3.46 3.88
N HIS A 256 -26.58 -2.50 3.89
CA HIS A 256 -25.55 -2.41 4.93
C HIS A 256 -26.19 -2.40 6.34
N PRO A 257 -25.58 -3.00 7.39
CA PRO A 257 -26.17 -3.13 8.72
C PRO A 257 -26.70 -1.82 9.33
N PHE A 258 -26.01 -0.69 9.13
CA PHE A 258 -26.50 0.61 9.64
C PHE A 258 -27.78 1.08 8.93
N VAL A 259 -27.87 0.91 7.61
CA VAL A 259 -29.08 1.24 6.85
C VAL A 259 -30.20 0.29 7.23
N ALA A 260 -29.95 -1.02 7.26
CA ALA A 260 -30.94 -2.00 7.67
C ALA A 260 -31.48 -1.74 9.09
N ALA A 261 -30.61 -1.35 10.03
CA ALA A 261 -31.01 -0.97 11.37
C ALA A 261 -31.87 0.30 11.36
N PHE A 262 -31.49 1.32 10.59
CA PHE A 262 -32.24 2.56 10.43
C PHE A 262 -33.64 2.31 9.86
N LEU A 263 -33.76 1.53 8.79
CA LEU A 263 -35.04 1.20 8.15
C LEU A 263 -35.98 0.38 9.05
N ASN A 264 -35.44 -0.38 10.00
CA ASN A 264 -36.18 -1.16 11.00
C ASN A 264 -36.42 -0.41 12.32
N LYS A 265 -35.87 0.80 12.49
CA LYS A 265 -35.83 1.48 13.79
C LYS A 265 -37.24 1.91 14.23
N GLY A 266 -37.60 1.53 15.46
CA GLY A 266 -38.82 1.95 16.13
C GLY A 266 -40.10 1.19 15.71
N LEU A 267 -41.18 1.46 16.43
CA LEU A 267 -42.48 0.82 16.19
C LEU A 267 -43.12 1.26 14.86
N PHE A 268 -42.93 2.52 14.47
CA PHE A 268 -43.38 3.11 13.20
C PHE A 268 -42.25 3.25 12.18
N SER A 269 -41.48 2.17 12.03
CA SER A 269 -40.33 2.10 11.11
C SER A 269 -40.71 2.37 9.64
N LEU A 270 -39.74 2.76 8.80
CA LEU A 270 -39.95 2.91 7.36
C LEU A 270 -40.46 1.63 6.72
N LYS A 271 -39.94 0.48 7.14
CA LYS A 271 -40.48 -0.85 6.75
C LYS A 271 -41.99 -0.95 7.00
N TRP A 272 -42.46 -0.51 8.16
CA TRP A 272 -43.87 -0.58 8.53
C TRP A 272 -44.71 0.38 7.67
N LYS A 273 -44.21 1.60 7.43
CA LYS A 273 -44.85 2.58 6.53
C LYS A 273 -44.99 2.03 5.11
N TRP A 274 -43.93 1.45 4.54
CA TRP A 274 -43.97 0.86 3.20
C TRP A 274 -44.91 -0.34 3.12
N ARG A 275 -44.92 -1.23 4.13
CA ARG A 275 -45.88 -2.35 4.18
C ARG A 275 -47.33 -1.88 4.12
N LEU A 276 -47.65 -0.77 4.80
CA LEU A 276 -48.99 -0.18 4.75
C LEU A 276 -49.30 0.49 3.42
N LYS A 277 -48.35 1.27 2.87
CA LYS A 277 -48.50 1.98 1.59
C LYS A 277 -48.82 0.99 0.45
N TYR A 278 -47.99 -0.05 0.31
CA TYR A 278 -48.10 -1.00 -0.81
C TYR A 278 -49.06 -2.16 -0.55
N LYS A 279 -49.42 -2.43 0.71
CA LYS A 279 -50.15 -3.64 1.12
C LYS A 279 -49.43 -4.93 0.68
N LYS A 280 -48.09 -4.90 0.65
CA LYS A 280 -47.20 -6.02 0.30
C LYS A 280 -46.26 -6.34 1.45
N TRP A 281 -45.77 -7.58 1.50
CA TRP A 281 -44.82 -7.99 2.53
C TRP A 281 -43.41 -7.55 2.18
N ILE A 282 -42.86 -6.62 2.97
CA ILE A 282 -41.48 -6.13 2.81
C ILE A 282 -40.63 -6.60 3.99
N SER A 283 -39.53 -7.29 3.74
CA SER A 283 -38.55 -7.66 4.76
C SER A 283 -37.23 -6.95 4.53
N ILE A 284 -36.45 -6.73 5.59
CA ILE A 284 -35.17 -6.03 5.52
C ILE A 284 -34.14 -6.90 6.22
N LYS A 285 -33.04 -7.21 5.53
CA LYS A 285 -31.91 -7.98 6.08
C LYS A 285 -30.62 -7.16 5.99
N ALA A 286 -29.81 -7.25 7.04
CA ALA A 286 -28.48 -6.68 7.05
C ALA A 286 -27.50 -7.60 6.28
N SER A 287 -26.66 -7.00 5.43
CA SER A 287 -25.55 -7.67 4.76
C SER A 287 -24.27 -6.87 4.98
N PRO A 288 -23.30 -7.38 5.78
CA PRO A 288 -22.02 -6.71 6.01
C PRO A 288 -21.14 -6.58 4.75
N ARG A 289 -21.53 -7.25 3.64
CA ARG A 289 -20.80 -7.20 2.37
C ARG A 289 -21.08 -5.93 1.57
N TYR A 290 -22.18 -5.25 1.85
CA TYR A 290 -22.59 -4.06 1.10
C TYR A 290 -21.94 -2.80 1.63
N THR A 291 -21.68 -1.86 0.74
CA THR A 291 -21.17 -0.53 1.10
C THR A 291 -22.27 0.31 1.76
N PHE A 292 -21.91 1.43 2.37
CA PHE A 292 -22.82 2.15 3.28
C PHE A 292 -24.15 2.59 2.65
N PHE A 293 -24.19 2.92 1.35
CA PHE A 293 -25.41 3.30 0.63
C PHE A 293 -25.90 2.23 -0.35
N GLU A 294 -25.27 1.07 -0.37
CA GLU A 294 -25.66 -0.02 -1.26
C GLU A 294 -26.83 -0.82 -0.66
N TYR A 295 -27.81 -1.08 -1.53
CA TYR A 295 -28.96 -1.92 -1.25
C TYR A 295 -29.41 -2.62 -2.50
N HIS A 296 -29.99 -3.81 -2.31
CA HIS A 296 -30.47 -4.65 -3.39
C HIS A 296 -31.79 -5.30 -3.01
N PHE A 297 -32.61 -5.59 -4.01
CA PHE A 297 -33.94 -6.13 -3.87
C PHE A 297 -33.97 -7.61 -4.25
N PHE A 298 -34.71 -8.41 -3.48
CA PHE A 298 -34.79 -9.86 -3.69
C PHE A 298 -36.24 -10.35 -3.63
N LYS A 299 -36.59 -11.27 -4.52
CA LYS A 299 -37.82 -12.06 -4.49
C LYS A 299 -37.46 -13.51 -4.16
N GLY A 300 -37.57 -13.88 -2.88
CA GLY A 300 -37.02 -15.15 -2.42
C GLY A 300 -35.50 -15.09 -2.36
N GLU A 301 -34.81 -15.92 -3.15
CA GLU A 301 -33.35 -15.89 -3.30
C GLU A 301 -32.88 -15.12 -4.53
N ASP A 302 -33.78 -14.86 -5.48
CA ASP A 302 -33.46 -14.19 -6.74
C ASP A 302 -33.38 -12.68 -6.55
N GLU A 303 -32.30 -12.09 -7.04
CA GLU A 303 -32.11 -10.63 -7.10
C GLU A 303 -33.00 -10.02 -8.18
N VAL A 304 -33.60 -8.88 -7.87
CA VAL A 304 -34.50 -8.15 -8.75
C VAL A 304 -33.89 -6.78 -8.99
N GLU A 305 -33.53 -6.51 -10.25
CA GLU A 305 -33.01 -5.22 -10.68
C GLU A 305 -34.14 -4.19 -10.84
N VAL A 306 -33.79 -2.92 -10.63
CA VAL A 306 -34.67 -1.76 -10.77
C VAL A 306 -34.31 -1.00 -12.03
#